data_AF-A0A8H3QL50-F1
#
_entry.id   AF-A0A8H3QL50-F1
#
_cell.length_a   1.000
_cell.length_b   1.000
_cell.length_c   1.000
_cell.angle_alpha   90.00
_cell.angle_beta   90.00
_cell.angle_gamma   90.00
#
_symmetry.space_group_name_H-M   'P 1'
#
loop_
_entity.id
_entity.type
_entity.pdbx_description
1 polymer ?
#
loop_
_entity_poly.entity_id
_entity_poly.type
_entity_poly.pdbx_seq_one_letter_code
_entity_poly.pdbx_strand_id
1 'polypeptide(L)'
;MYTDWKATGFGGHSENDTKWLEDMINQAISTISEKIKYPSKKCLMNICYDALSDANNEEFQSKIKRGGWKRFYNRYIRSLAQRLSRQARSNIVQHIKDAIHSEFFEFIKPKTQNWQVTSDEEKKFKNSD
;
A
#
# COMPACT_ATOMS: atom_id res chain seq x y z
N MET A 1 16.82 -0.68 -13.84
CA MET A 1 17.25 -2.08 -14.00
C MET A 1 16.83 -2.86 -12.78
N TYR A 2 15.92 -3.81 -12.97
CA TYR A 2 15.40 -4.71 -11.95
C TYR A 2 16.47 -5.78 -11.67
N THR A 3 17.22 -5.64 -10.57
CA THR A 3 17.99 -6.77 -10.05
C THR A 3 17.00 -7.66 -9.35
N ASP A 4 16.57 -8.71 -10.04
CA ASP A 4 15.78 -9.77 -9.46
C ASP A 4 16.56 -10.32 -8.25
N TRP A 5 16.05 -10.08 -7.04
CA TRP A 5 16.71 -10.51 -5.81
C TRP A 5 16.77 -12.04 -5.70
N LYS A 6 15.95 -12.74 -6.53
CA LYS A 6 16.06 -14.17 -6.79
C LYS A 6 17.36 -14.56 -7.51
N ALA A 7 17.96 -13.66 -8.29
CA ALA A 7 19.17 -13.93 -9.07
C ALA A 7 20.48 -13.71 -8.30
N THR A 8 20.47 -13.02 -7.16
CA THR A 8 21.70 -12.51 -6.51
C THR A 8 22.21 -13.30 -5.31
N GLY A 9 21.92 -14.61 -5.24
CA GLY A 9 22.66 -15.51 -4.35
C GLY A 9 21.94 -15.90 -3.05
N PHE A 10 20.62 -16.09 -3.09
CA PHE A 10 20.04 -17.21 -2.37
C PHE A 10 20.31 -18.44 -3.25
N GLY A 11 21.37 -19.19 -2.97
CA GLY A 11 21.81 -20.30 -3.82
C GLY A 11 20.66 -21.25 -4.15
N GLY A 12 20.34 -21.37 -5.44
CA GLY A 12 19.61 -22.49 -6.04
C GLY A 12 18.30 -22.93 -5.37
N HIS A 13 17.58 -22.03 -4.69
CA HIS A 13 16.38 -22.42 -3.96
C HIS A 13 15.12 -22.14 -4.78
N SER A 14 14.21 -23.12 -4.74
CA SER A 14 12.96 -23.16 -5.50
C SER A 14 12.07 -21.98 -5.16
N GLU A 15 11.12 -21.66 -6.04
CA GLU A 15 10.19 -20.56 -5.87
C GLU A 15 9.42 -20.57 -4.54
N ASN A 16 9.30 -21.75 -3.91
CA ASN A 16 8.64 -21.95 -2.62
C ASN A 16 9.51 -21.52 -1.42
N ASP A 17 10.83 -21.60 -1.53
CA ASP A 17 11.76 -21.39 -0.41
C ASP A 17 11.88 -19.93 0.02
N THR A 18 11.43 -19.01 -0.84
CA THR A 18 11.46 -17.55 -0.59
C THR A 18 10.08 -16.93 -0.41
N LYS A 19 9.01 -17.66 -0.76
CA LYS A 19 7.63 -17.17 -0.72
C LYS A 19 7.15 -16.90 0.71
N TRP A 20 7.49 -17.78 1.65
CA TRP A 20 7.15 -17.59 3.07
C TRP A 20 7.72 -16.27 3.63
N LEU A 21 8.92 -15.87 3.19
CA LEU A 21 9.56 -14.63 3.62
C LEU A 21 8.82 -13.41 3.06
N GLU A 22 8.44 -13.45 1.78
CA GLU A 22 7.63 -12.39 1.18
C GLU A 22 6.28 -12.27 1.89
N ASP A 23 5.60 -13.39 2.15
CA ASP A 23 4.28 -13.41 2.80
C ASP A 23 4.32 -12.86 4.23
N MET A 24 5.33 -13.24 5.02
CA MET A 24 5.53 -12.69 6.37
C MET A 24 5.80 -11.18 6.34
N ILE A 25 6.64 -10.71 5.41
CA ILE A 25 6.91 -9.28 5.26
C ILE A 25 5.65 -8.54 4.78
N ASN A 26 4.89 -9.10 3.85
CA ASN A 26 3.62 -8.54 3.36
C ASN A 26 2.63 -8.34 4.50
N GLN A 27 2.43 -9.37 5.32
CA GLN A 27 1.53 -9.30 6.47
C GLN A 27 1.98 -8.24 7.47
N ALA A 28 3.26 -8.30 7.88
CA ALA A 28 3.79 -7.36 8.87
C ALA A 28 3.69 -5.89 8.42
N ILE A 29 3.94 -5.63 7.14
CA ILE A 29 3.86 -4.29 6.56
C ILE A 29 2.41 -3.82 6.40
N SER A 30 1.48 -4.72 6.08
CA SER A 30 0.06 -4.37 6.01
C SER A 30 -0.44 -3.93 7.38
N THR A 31 -0.17 -4.74 8.41
CA THR A 31 -0.55 -4.45 9.80
C THR A 31 0.01 -3.11 10.31
N ILE A 32 1.27 -2.78 10.01
CA ILE A 32 1.81 -1.48 10.44
C ILE A 32 1.28 -0.31 9.61
N SER A 33 0.96 -0.52 8.34
CA SER A 33 0.48 0.55 7.46
C SER A 33 -0.90 1.06 7.86
N GLU A 34 -1.70 0.23 8.54
CA GLU A 34 -2.96 0.64 9.18
C GLU A 34 -2.72 1.56 10.39
N LYS A 35 -1.62 1.37 11.11
CA LYS A 35 -1.31 2.12 12.35
C LYS A 35 -0.45 3.36 12.11
N ILE A 36 0.45 3.31 11.11
CA ILE A 36 1.46 4.33 10.85
C ILE A 36 1.42 4.71 9.38
N LYS A 37 1.05 5.96 9.10
CA LYS A 37 0.99 6.51 7.74
C LYS A 37 2.34 6.53 7.02
N TYR A 38 3.44 6.84 7.73
CA TYR A 38 4.79 6.93 7.17
C TYR A 38 5.81 6.23 8.06
N PRO A 39 5.92 4.89 7.97
CA PRO A 39 6.88 4.16 8.79
C PRO A 39 8.30 4.54 8.36
N SER A 40 9.13 4.88 9.34
CA SER A 40 10.55 5.18 9.10
C SER A 40 11.29 3.93 8.62
N LYS A 41 12.46 4.12 7.99
CA LYS A 41 13.32 2.98 7.59
C LYS A 41 13.64 2.07 8.79
N LYS A 42 13.88 2.66 9.96
CA LYS A 42 14.18 1.90 11.19
C LYS A 42 12.97 1.12 11.67
N CYS A 43 11.77 1.71 11.58
CA CYS A 43 10.51 1.03 11.89
C CYS A 43 10.28 -0.18 10.98
N LEU A 44 10.40 -0.01 9.65
CA LEU A 44 10.28 -1.13 8.71
C LEU A 44 11.33 -2.22 8.97
N MET A 45 12.56 -1.83 9.30
CA MET A 45 13.64 -2.79 9.60
C MET A 45 13.36 -3.59 10.87
N ASN A 46 12.79 -2.99 11.91
CA ASN A 46 12.46 -3.71 13.14
C ASN A 46 11.28 -4.65 12.91
N ILE A 47 10.21 -4.18 12.27
CA ILE A 47 9.02 -4.99 12.02
C ILE A 47 9.31 -6.21 11.15
N CYS A 48 10.13 -6.05 10.11
CA CYS A 48 10.56 -7.19 9.31
C CYS A 48 11.46 -8.14 10.10
N TYR A 49 12.21 -7.67 11.10
CA TYR A 49 12.99 -8.55 11.96
C TYR A 49 12.07 -9.38 12.86
N ASP A 50 11.16 -8.71 13.55
CA ASP A 50 10.24 -9.34 14.50
C ASP A 50 9.40 -10.41 13.78
N ALA A 51 8.78 -10.05 12.65
CA ALA A 51 7.95 -10.97 11.86
C ALA A 51 8.72 -12.21 11.35
N LEU A 52 9.98 -12.04 10.94
CA LEU A 52 10.80 -13.16 10.45
C LEU A 52 11.43 -13.98 11.59
N SER A 53 11.68 -13.34 12.73
CA SER A 53 12.17 -14.02 13.93
C SER A 53 11.09 -14.92 14.53
N ASP A 54 9.84 -14.45 14.55
CA ASP A 54 8.69 -15.20 15.06
C ASP A 54 8.36 -16.44 14.22
N ALA A 55 8.75 -16.44 12.94
CA ALA A 55 8.58 -17.58 12.05
C ALA A 55 9.54 -18.77 12.35
N ASN A 56 10.44 -18.64 13.34
CA ASN A 56 11.37 -19.69 13.82
C ASN A 56 12.15 -20.43 12.71
N ASN A 57 12.45 -19.75 11.61
CA ASN A 57 13.17 -20.35 10.49
C ASN A 57 14.69 -20.42 10.79
N GLU A 58 15.23 -21.64 10.90
CA GLU A 58 16.65 -21.86 11.21
C GLU A 58 17.61 -21.30 10.15
N GLU A 59 17.22 -21.36 8.87
CA GLU A 59 18.03 -20.84 7.77
C GLU A 59 18.21 -19.33 7.89
N PHE A 60 17.11 -18.62 8.18
CA PHE A 60 17.13 -17.18 8.45
C PHE A 60 18.04 -16.85 9.64
N GLN A 61 17.89 -17.56 10.75
CA GLN A 61 18.71 -17.35 11.95
C GLN A 61 20.20 -17.61 11.67
N SER A 62 20.51 -18.65 10.89
CA SER A 62 21.90 -18.96 10.49
C SER A 62 22.53 -17.86 9.63
N LYS A 63 21.76 -17.27 8.69
CA LYS A 63 22.22 -16.18 7.82
C LYS A 63 22.45 -14.89 8.60
N ILE A 64 21.57 -14.58 9.57
CA ILE A 64 21.74 -13.43 10.46
C ILE A 64 22.98 -13.61 11.33
N LYS A 65 23.20 -14.79 11.92
CA LYS A 65 24.39 -15.07 12.74
C LYS A 65 25.70 -14.89 11.96
N ARG A 66 25.72 -15.22 10.66
CA ARG A 66 26.92 -15.09 9.80
C ARG A 66 27.14 -13.68 9.25
N GLY A 67 26.08 -12.98 8.85
CA GLY A 67 26.17 -11.74 8.06
C GLY A 67 25.65 -10.48 8.74
N GLY A 68 24.95 -10.63 9.87
CA GLY A 68 24.28 -9.55 10.60
C GLY A 68 22.96 -9.10 9.95
N TRP A 69 21.97 -8.79 10.80
CA TRP A 69 20.63 -8.37 10.36
C TRP A 69 20.66 -7.13 9.45
N LYS A 70 21.37 -6.08 9.85
CA LYS A 70 21.41 -4.82 9.10
C LYS A 70 21.91 -5.01 7.67
N ARG A 71 22.89 -5.89 7.46
CA ARG A 71 23.43 -6.18 6.12
C ARG A 71 22.44 -6.98 5.29
N PHE A 72 21.84 -8.01 5.90
CA PHE A 72 20.81 -8.84 5.27
C PHE A 72 19.59 -8.01 4.85
N TYR A 73 19.05 -7.19 5.75
CA TYR A 73 17.91 -6.32 5.48
C TYR A 73 18.18 -5.37 4.31
N ASN A 74 19.31 -4.66 4.33
CA ASN A 74 19.62 -3.70 3.27
C ASN A 74 19.82 -4.36 1.90
N ARG A 75 20.24 -5.63 1.87
CA ARG A 75 20.51 -6.37 0.63
C ARG A 75 19.27 -7.01 0.03
N TYR A 76 18.44 -7.65 0.86
CA TYR A 76 17.36 -8.51 0.38
C TYR A 76 15.95 -7.99 0.68
N ILE A 77 15.75 -7.32 1.82
CA ILE A 77 14.39 -6.98 2.30
C ILE A 77 14.02 -5.52 2.01
N ARG A 78 14.98 -4.60 2.05
CA ARG A 78 14.70 -3.16 2.03
C ARG A 78 13.82 -2.72 0.87
N SER A 79 14.15 -3.14 -0.35
CA SER A 79 13.41 -2.77 -1.56
C SER A 79 11.98 -3.32 -1.52
N LEU A 80 11.82 -4.59 -1.14
CA LEU A 80 10.54 -5.25 -0.96
C LEU A 80 9.69 -4.52 0.08
N ALA A 81 10.24 -4.28 1.26
CA ALA A 81 9.52 -3.62 2.35
C ALA A 81 9.07 -2.20 1.99
N GLN A 82 9.92 -1.43 1.30
CA GLN A 82 9.56 -0.09 0.84
C GLN A 82 8.46 -0.12 -0.23
N ARG A 83 8.51 -1.09 -1.15
CA ARG A 83 7.49 -1.27 -2.19
C ARG A 83 6.14 -1.62 -1.56
N LEU A 84 6.12 -2.58 -0.64
CA LEU A 84 4.90 -3.01 0.05
C LEU A 84 4.30 -1.89 0.89
N SER A 85 5.13 -1.10 1.58
CA SER A 85 4.65 0.05 2.32
C SER A 85 4.03 1.12 1.39
N ARG A 86 4.57 1.33 0.19
CA ARG A 86 3.93 2.20 -0.82
C ARG A 86 2.61 1.61 -1.31
N GLN A 87 2.57 0.31 -1.57
CA GLN A 87 1.38 -0.38 -2.04
C GLN A 87 0.25 -0.33 -1.01
N ALA A 88 0.53 -0.70 0.24
CA ALA A 88 -0.45 -0.67 1.33
C ALA A 88 -1.07 0.72 1.49
N ARG A 89 -0.25 1.78 1.42
CA ARG A 89 -0.75 3.17 1.46
C ARG A 89 -1.63 3.51 0.26
N SER A 90 -1.23 3.09 -0.94
CA SER A 90 -2.04 3.30 -2.15
C SER A 90 -3.39 2.61 -2.03
N ASN A 91 -3.41 1.38 -1.51
CA ASN A 91 -4.62 0.60 -1.31
C ASN A 91 -5.55 1.29 -0.29
N ILE A 92 -5.02 1.74 0.85
CA ILE A 92 -5.80 2.49 1.85
C ILE A 92 -6.42 3.75 1.24
N VAL A 93 -5.64 4.53 0.49
CA VAL A 93 -6.15 5.75 -0.19
C VAL A 93 -7.24 5.39 -1.19
N GLN A 94 -7.08 4.31 -1.94
CA GLN A 94 -8.09 3.86 -2.89
C GLN A 94 -9.39 3.45 -2.18
N HIS A 95 -9.30 2.65 -1.11
CA HIS A 95 -10.47 2.28 -0.32
C HIS A 95 -11.22 3.49 0.25
N ILE A 96 -10.50 4.52 0.72
CA ILE A 96 -11.14 5.77 1.19
C ILE A 96 -11.83 6.49 0.03
N LYS A 97 -11.20 6.60 -1.14
CA LYS A 97 -11.82 7.20 -2.32
C LYS A 97 -13.08 6.45 -2.75
N ASP A 98 -13.02 5.12 -2.76
CA ASP A 98 -14.13 4.27 -3.15
C ASP A 98 -15.28 4.39 -2.15
N ALA A 99 -14.98 4.45 -0.85
CA ALA A 99 -15.98 4.68 0.20
C ALA A 99 -16.65 6.05 0.06
N ILE A 100 -15.88 7.13 -0.13
CA ILE A 100 -16.42 8.47 -0.37
C ILE A 100 -17.27 8.48 -1.64
N HIS A 101 -16.77 7.91 -2.73
CA HIS A 101 -17.52 7.86 -3.97
C HIS A 101 -18.83 7.08 -3.79
N SER A 102 -18.83 5.98 -3.02
CA SER A 102 -20.04 5.20 -2.72
C SER A 102 -21.05 5.98 -1.87
N GLU A 103 -20.59 6.70 -0.83
CA GLU A 103 -21.47 7.44 0.07
C GLU A 103 -22.04 8.70 -0.59
N PHE A 104 -21.22 9.40 -1.37
CA PHE A 104 -21.60 10.67 -1.99
C PHE A 104 -22.02 10.54 -3.45
N PHE A 105 -22.15 9.31 -3.97
CA PHE A 105 -22.52 9.06 -5.37
C PHE A 105 -23.79 9.82 -5.77
N GLU A 106 -24.81 9.80 -4.91
CA GLU A 106 -26.10 10.44 -5.16
C GLU A 106 -26.03 11.97 -5.13
N PHE A 107 -25.09 12.55 -4.37
CA PHE A 107 -24.85 13.99 -4.28
C PHE A 107 -24.03 14.53 -5.47
N ILE A 108 -23.31 13.68 -6.19
CA ILE A 108 -22.50 14.06 -7.36
C ILE A 108 -23.37 14.23 -8.63
N LYS A 109 -24.68 13.98 -8.58
CA LYS A 109 -25.58 14.46 -9.64
C LYS A 109 -25.73 15.98 -9.53
N PRO A 110 -25.22 16.80 -10.47
CA PRO A 110 -25.85 18.08 -10.69
C PRO A 110 -27.24 17.81 -11.26
N LYS A 111 -28.26 17.78 -10.40
CA LYS A 111 -29.60 18.20 -10.81
C LYS A 111 -29.72 19.70 -10.63
N THR A 112 -28.79 20.47 -11.21
CA THR A 112 -29.26 21.64 -11.95
C THR A 112 -29.92 21.07 -13.19
N GLN A 113 -31.20 20.73 -13.03
CA GLN A 113 -32.12 20.84 -14.14
C GLN A 113 -31.89 22.26 -14.64
N ASN A 114 -31.16 22.41 -15.75
CA ASN A 114 -31.09 23.67 -16.45
C ASN A 114 -32.53 23.92 -16.88
N TRP A 115 -33.30 24.59 -16.03
CA TRP A 115 -34.54 25.23 -16.44
C TRP A 115 -34.07 26.28 -17.42
N GLN A 116 -34.03 25.92 -18.70
CA GLN A 116 -34.06 26.91 -19.75
C GLN A 116 -35.36 27.65 -19.52
N VAL A 117 -35.24 28.83 -18.93
CA VAL A 117 -36.35 29.78 -18.82
C VAL A 117 -36.85 29.97 -20.24
N THR A 118 -38.10 29.59 -20.47
CA THR A 118 -38.71 29.76 -21.78
C THR A 118 -38.92 31.25 -22.03
N SER A 119 -38.88 31.69 -23.29
CA SER A 119 -39.05 33.13 -23.63
C SER A 119 -40.33 33.74 -23.05
N ASP A 120 -41.37 32.93 -22.83
CA ASP A 120 -42.63 33.36 -22.23
C ASP A 120 -42.52 33.62 -20.71
N GLU A 121 -41.67 32.89 -20.00
CA GLU A 121 -41.37 33.13 -18.58
C GLU A 121 -40.53 34.41 -18.40
N GLU A 122 -39.57 34.68 -19.30
CA GLU A 122 -38.83 35.95 -19.30
C GLU A 122 -39.74 37.15 -19.56
N LYS A 123 -40.71 37.03 -20.48
CA LYS A 123 -41.69 38.08 -20.76
C LYS A 123 -42.60 38.35 -19.56
N LYS A 124 -43.02 37.31 -18.83
CA LYS A 124 -43.80 37.48 -17.59
C LYS A 124 -43.01 38.23 -16.52
N PHE A 125 -41.71 37.97 -16.40
CA PHE A 125 -40.86 38.66 -15.42
C PHE A 125 -40.62 40.13 -15.78
N LYS A 126 -40.52 40.46 -17.08
CA LYS A 126 -40.35 41.84 -17.57
C LYS A 126 -41.63 42.68 -17.54
N ASN A 127 -42.79 42.04 -17.49
CA ASN A 127 -44.11 42.69 -17.48
C ASN A 127 -44.76 42.67 -16.08
N SER A 128 -44.03 42.24 -15.05
CA SER A 128 -44.46 42.31 -13.66
C SER A 128 -43.98 43.64 -13.08
N ASP A 129 -44.83 44.67 -13.15
CA ASP A 129 -44.73 45.89 -12.32
C ASP A 129 -45.08 45.59 -10.85
#